data_AF-A0AAW2NAH6-F1
#
_entry.id   AF-A0AAW2NAH6-F1
#
_cell.length_a   1.000
_cell.length_b   1.000
_cell.length_c   1.000
_cell.angle_alpha   90.00
_cell.angle_beta   90.00
_cell.angle_gamma   90.00
#
_symmetry.space_group_name_H-M   'P 1'
#
loop_
_entity.id
_entity.type
_entity.pdbx_description
1 polymer ?
#
loop_
_entity_poly.entity_id
_entity_poly.type
_entity_poly.pdbx_seq_one_letter_code
_entity_poly.pdbx_strand_id
1 'polypeptide(L)'
;MRSCPVDVGPSSYYYGGSGLYDYDELELADRFSNVVHTADQPLWNGCTQSQSGVVAELVNIKTDGYISKRIYDRLSQWANRILPSDHTLPGDYYNMKKLVKDLGLPVKKNHVCKNGCMLYWKDDVDLEYYKFCGDGRYKSS
;
A
#
# COMPACT_ATOMS: atom_id res chain seq x y z
N MET A 1 6.60 22.23 19.99
CA MET A 1 6.23 21.19 19.01
C MET A 1 7.22 20.05 19.13
N ARG A 2 6.78 18.84 19.49
CA ARG A 2 7.69 17.70 19.68
C ARG A 2 7.95 17.07 18.32
N SER A 3 9.19 17.19 17.85
CA SER A 3 9.70 16.53 16.66
C SER A 3 9.66 15.02 16.87
N CYS A 4 8.89 14.31 16.04
CA CYS A 4 9.10 12.87 15.87
C CYS A 4 10.25 12.68 14.88
N PRO A 5 11.33 11.96 15.23
CA PRO A 5 12.35 11.60 14.27
C PRO A 5 11.72 10.71 13.21
N VAL A 6 11.73 11.17 11.96
CA VAL A 6 11.48 10.29 10.82
C VAL A 6 12.79 9.58 10.54
N ASP A 7 12.83 8.26 10.76
CA ASP A 7 13.93 7.42 10.29
C ASP A 7 14.00 7.51 8.77
N VAL A 8 14.88 8.38 8.27
CA VAL A 8 15.23 8.47 6.86
C VAL A 8 16.19 7.31 6.57
N GLY A 9 15.63 6.11 6.39
CA GLY A 9 16.36 5.01 5.78
C GLY A 9 16.71 5.37 4.32
N PRO A 10 17.87 4.95 3.80
CA PRO A 10 18.32 5.34 2.46
C PRO A 10 17.43 4.66 1.42
N SER A 11 16.48 5.41 0.84
CA SER A 11 15.75 4.97 -0.36
C SER A 11 16.63 5.21 -1.58
N SER A 12 17.68 4.42 -1.73
CA SER A 12 18.42 4.30 -2.98
C SER A 12 17.61 3.44 -3.95
N TYR A 13 16.68 4.04 -4.69
CA TYR A 13 16.23 3.46 -5.97
C TYR A 13 16.05 4.59 -6.99
N TYR A 14 17.10 4.78 -7.77
CA TYR A 14 17.03 5.40 -9.09
C TYR A 14 16.36 4.43 -10.05
N TYR A 15 15.45 4.92 -10.90
CA TYR A 15 15.27 4.39 -12.26
C TYR A 15 15.01 5.58 -13.20
N GLY A 16 16.05 5.93 -13.95
CA GLY A 16 15.93 6.34 -15.34
C GLY A 16 16.35 5.14 -16.18
N GLY A 17 15.69 4.92 -17.32
CA GLY A 17 16.01 3.82 -18.23
C GLY A 17 14.77 3.23 -18.87
N SER A 18 14.54 3.60 -20.12
CA SER A 18 13.62 2.96 -21.06
C SER A 18 13.95 1.47 -21.22
N GLY A 19 13.03 0.61 -20.79
CA GLY A 19 13.05 -0.82 -21.07
C GLY A 19 11.62 -1.34 -20.93
N LEU A 20 10.95 -1.54 -22.06
CA LEU A 20 9.71 -2.31 -22.14
C LEU A 20 10.06 -3.75 -21.75
N TYR A 21 9.65 -4.18 -20.56
CA TYR A 21 9.65 -5.61 -20.22
C TYR A 21 8.45 -6.22 -20.95
N ASP A 22 8.73 -6.93 -22.03
CA ASP A 22 7.76 -7.75 -22.75
C ASP A 22 7.46 -8.97 -21.87
N TYR A 23 6.44 -8.87 -21.02
CA TYR A 23 5.88 -10.02 -20.32
C TYR A 23 5.02 -10.77 -21.33
N ASP A 24 5.23 -12.08 -21.48
CA ASP A 24 4.33 -12.94 -22.25
C ASP A 24 2.90 -12.75 -21.72
N GLU A 25 1.96 -12.41 -22.60
CA GLU A 25 0.56 -12.13 -22.27
C GLU A 25 -0.08 -13.31 -21.55
N LEU A 26 0.36 -14.54 -21.84
CA LEU A 26 -0.06 -15.77 -21.16
C LEU A 26 0.50 -15.88 -19.74
N GLU A 27 1.76 -15.49 -19.52
CA GLU A 27 2.38 -15.49 -18.19
C GLU A 27 1.75 -14.43 -17.29
N LEU A 28 1.42 -13.26 -17.85
CA LEU A 28 0.72 -12.21 -17.14
C LEU A 28 -0.71 -12.61 -16.78
N ALA A 29 -1.43 -13.27 -17.70
CA ALA A 29 -2.78 -13.77 -17.48
C ALA A 29 -2.81 -14.90 -16.43
N ASP A 30 -1.87 -15.84 -16.48
CA ASP A 30 -1.75 -16.91 -15.49
C ASP A 30 -1.44 -16.34 -14.10
N ARG A 31 -0.50 -15.39 -14.02
CA ARG A 31 -0.19 -14.69 -12.77
C ARG A 31 -1.39 -13.94 -12.21
N PHE A 32 -2.15 -13.24 -13.06
CA PHE A 32 -3.32 -12.50 -12.63
C PHE A 32 -4.44 -13.44 -12.15
N SER A 33 -4.73 -14.51 -12.90
CA SER A 33 -5.70 -15.53 -12.52
C SER A 33 -5.35 -16.21 -11.19
N ASN A 34 -4.07 -16.54 -10.99
CA ASN A 34 -3.58 -17.10 -9.73
C ASN A 34 -3.78 -16.12 -8.57
N VAL A 35 -3.45 -14.84 -8.76
CA VAL A 35 -3.63 -13.79 -7.74
C VAL A 35 -5.12 -13.60 -7.40
N VAL A 36 -6.00 -13.56 -8.39
CA VAL A 36 -7.47 -13.47 -8.19
C VAL A 36 -8.01 -14.70 -7.48
N HIS A 37 -7.61 -15.90 -7.90
CA HIS A 37 -8.05 -17.15 -7.27
C HIS A 37 -7.61 -17.24 -5.81
N THR A 38 -6.36 -16.87 -5.50
CA THR A 38 -5.87 -16.80 -4.12
C THR A 38 -6.63 -15.76 -3.30
N ALA A 39 -6.94 -14.61 -3.89
CA ALA A 39 -7.68 -13.54 -3.25
C ALA A 39 -9.14 -13.86 -2.95
N ASP A 40 -9.77 -14.73 -3.75
CA ASP A 40 -11.15 -15.18 -3.56
C ASP A 40 -11.27 -16.30 -2.51
N GLN A 41 -10.15 -16.85 -2.05
CA GLN A 41 -10.18 -17.85 -0.99
C GLN A 41 -10.77 -17.26 0.31
N PRO A 42 -11.54 -18.07 1.08
CA PRO A 42 -11.96 -17.72 2.41
C PRO A 42 -10.80 -17.27 3.29
N LEU A 43 -11.04 -16.31 4.19
CA LEU A 43 -10.02 -15.85 5.13
C LEU A 43 -9.49 -16.97 6.05
N TRP A 44 -10.31 -17.97 6.32
CA TRP A 44 -9.99 -19.27 6.95
C TRP A 44 -11.06 -20.29 6.52
N ASN A 45 -10.88 -21.58 6.81
CA ASN A 45 -11.85 -22.60 6.39
C ASN A 45 -13.25 -22.36 6.97
N GLY A 46 -14.26 -22.28 6.10
CA GLY A 46 -15.64 -22.01 6.50
C GLY A 46 -15.97 -20.53 6.76
N CYS A 47 -15.02 -19.61 6.55
CA CYS A 47 -15.31 -18.18 6.55
C CYS A 47 -16.13 -17.79 5.32
N THR A 48 -17.13 -16.92 5.49
CA THR A 48 -17.93 -16.40 4.36
C THR A 48 -17.24 -15.23 3.65
N GLN A 49 -16.24 -14.62 4.29
CA GLN A 49 -15.51 -13.48 3.74
C GLN A 49 -14.23 -13.97 3.05
N SER A 50 -13.98 -13.46 1.86
CA SER A 50 -12.72 -13.71 1.15
C SER A 50 -11.56 -12.94 1.81
N GLN A 51 -10.35 -13.47 1.66
CA GLN A 51 -9.13 -12.85 2.19
C GLN A 51 -8.97 -11.42 1.64
N SER A 52 -9.17 -11.26 0.34
CA SER A 52 -9.03 -9.96 -0.33
C SER A 52 -10.07 -8.93 0.10
N GLY A 53 -11.32 -9.34 0.30
CA GLY A 53 -12.39 -8.46 0.77
C GLY A 53 -12.05 -7.87 2.13
N VAL A 54 -11.66 -8.72 3.08
CA VAL A 54 -11.28 -8.27 4.43
C VAL A 54 -10.02 -7.39 4.40
N VAL A 55 -9.00 -7.77 3.62
CA VAL A 55 -7.77 -7.00 3.51
C VAL A 55 -8.01 -5.62 2.87
N ALA A 56 -8.84 -5.54 1.84
CA ALA A 56 -9.21 -4.27 1.20
C ALA A 56 -9.95 -3.35 2.18
N GLU A 57 -10.91 -3.88 2.93
CA GLU A 57 -11.66 -3.13 3.93
C GLU A 57 -10.73 -2.59 5.04
N LEU A 58 -9.82 -3.42 5.57
CA LEU A 58 -8.87 -2.98 6.60
C LEU A 58 -7.93 -1.87 6.09
N VAL A 59 -7.44 -1.98 4.85
CA VAL A 59 -6.62 -0.93 4.22
C VAL A 59 -7.40 0.38 4.06
N ASN A 60 -8.69 0.31 3.73
CA ASN A 60 -9.59 1.46 3.66
C ASN A 60 -9.80 2.08 5.04
N ILE A 61 -10.17 1.28 6.06
CA ILE A 61 -10.36 1.73 7.45
C ILE A 61 -9.13 2.49 7.96
N LYS A 62 -7.93 1.99 7.67
CA LYS A 62 -6.70 2.70 8.04
C LYS A 62 -6.61 4.07 7.40
N THR A 63 -6.89 4.13 6.10
CA THR A 63 -6.73 5.33 5.28
C THR A 63 -7.78 6.39 5.64
N ASP A 64 -9.02 5.97 5.82
CA ASP A 64 -10.15 6.84 6.17
C ASP A 64 -10.08 7.30 7.64
N GLY A 65 -9.67 6.41 8.53
CA GLY A 65 -9.51 6.70 9.96
C GLY A 65 -8.18 7.36 10.33
N TYR A 66 -7.31 7.65 9.36
CA TYR A 66 -5.94 8.19 9.58
C TYR A 66 -5.15 7.40 10.63
N ILE A 67 -5.33 6.08 10.66
CA ILE A 67 -4.71 5.21 11.66
C ILE A 67 -3.21 5.09 11.36
N SER A 68 -2.38 5.43 12.34
CA SER A 68 -0.92 5.28 12.19
C SER A 68 -0.55 3.82 11.92
N LYS A 69 0.49 3.60 11.09
CA LYS A 69 1.01 2.25 10.79
C LYS A 69 1.28 1.45 12.08
N ARG A 70 1.87 2.10 13.10
CA ARG A 70 2.18 1.46 14.38
C ARG A 70 0.95 0.88 15.07
N ILE A 71 -0.16 1.63 15.13
CA ILE A 71 -1.40 1.17 15.76
C ILE A 71 -2.05 0.09 14.90
N TYR A 72 -2.07 0.28 13.59
CA TYR A 72 -2.59 -0.70 12.65
C TYR A 72 -1.90 -2.06 12.79
N ASP A 73 -0.56 -2.09 12.72
CA ASP A 73 0.21 -3.33 12.84
C ASP A 73 -0.03 -4.01 14.20
N ARG A 74 -0.18 -3.23 15.29
CA ARG A 74 -0.54 -3.78 16.61
C ARG A 74 -1.92 -4.43 16.63
N LEU A 75 -2.90 -3.82 15.97
CA LEU A 75 -4.25 -4.36 15.85
C LEU A 75 -4.27 -5.62 14.98
N SER A 76 -3.58 -5.62 13.84
CA SER A 76 -3.45 -6.80 12.97
C SER A 76 -2.79 -7.98 13.70
N GLN A 77 -1.71 -7.73 14.44
CA GLN A 77 -1.08 -8.76 15.26
C GLN A 77 -1.97 -9.26 16.40
N TRP A 78 -2.80 -8.39 16.97
CA TRP A 78 -3.80 -8.81 17.96
C TRP A 78 -4.90 -9.66 17.33
N ALA A 79 -5.41 -9.28 16.16
CA ALA A 79 -6.38 -10.07 15.41
C ALA A 79 -5.86 -11.48 15.11
N ASN A 80 -4.61 -11.60 14.65
CA ASN A 80 -3.98 -12.89 14.38
C ASN A 80 -3.87 -13.81 15.61
N ARG A 81 -3.98 -13.29 16.84
CA ARG A 81 -3.99 -14.11 18.06
C ARG A 81 -5.37 -14.66 18.42
N ILE A 82 -6.44 -14.05 17.90
CA ILE A 82 -7.82 -14.44 18.22
C ILE A 82 -8.52 -15.16 17.05
N LEU A 83 -7.97 -15.05 15.85
CA LEU A 83 -8.45 -15.74 14.67
C LEU A 83 -8.10 -17.24 14.70
N PRO A 84 -8.85 -18.09 13.96
CA PRO A 84 -8.54 -19.51 13.80
C PRO A 84 -7.12 -19.76 13.28
N SER A 85 -6.49 -20.87 13.69
CA SER A 85 -5.08 -21.15 13.36
C SER A 85 -4.76 -21.25 11.87
N ASP A 86 -5.77 -21.52 11.04
CA ASP A 86 -5.69 -21.65 9.59
C ASP A 86 -6.02 -20.34 8.83
N HIS A 87 -6.13 -19.21 9.54
CA HIS A 87 -6.39 -17.92 8.91
C HIS A 87 -5.24 -17.46 8.01
N THR A 88 -5.55 -16.67 6.98
CA THR A 88 -4.59 -16.12 6.02
C THR A 88 -4.40 -14.60 6.14
N LEU A 89 -4.96 -13.98 7.20
CA LEU A 89 -4.80 -12.54 7.44
C LEU A 89 -3.32 -12.13 7.64
N PRO A 90 -2.77 -11.18 6.86
CA PRO A 90 -1.42 -10.68 7.09
C PRO A 90 -1.29 -9.95 8.43
N GLY A 91 -0.10 -9.97 9.04
CA GLY A 91 0.13 -9.37 10.36
C GLY A 91 0.47 -7.89 10.38
N ASP A 92 0.55 -7.24 9.23
CA ASP A 92 0.97 -5.85 9.12
C ASP A 92 0.41 -5.14 7.89
N TYR A 93 0.44 -3.81 7.93
CA TYR A 93 -0.05 -2.96 6.86
C TYR A 93 0.69 -3.14 5.54
N TYR A 94 1.99 -3.42 5.56
CA TYR A 94 2.78 -3.49 4.34
C TYR A 94 2.34 -4.69 3.49
N ASN A 95 2.22 -5.86 4.11
CA ASN A 95 1.78 -7.08 3.45
C ASN A 95 0.33 -6.98 2.99
N MET A 96 -0.56 -6.39 3.79
CA MET A 96 -1.93 -6.11 3.36
C MET A 96 -1.99 -5.16 2.15
N LYS A 97 -1.26 -4.05 2.19
CA LYS A 97 -1.18 -3.09 1.08
C LYS A 97 -0.58 -3.72 -0.18
N LYS A 98 0.41 -4.62 -0.03
CA LYS A 98 1.00 -5.36 -1.14
C LYS A 98 -0.04 -6.28 -1.78
N LEU A 99 -0.81 -7.00 -0.99
CA LEU A 99 -1.90 -7.87 -1.48
C LEU A 99 -2.93 -7.08 -2.29
N VAL A 100 -3.39 -5.93 -1.79
CA VAL A 100 -4.29 -5.03 -2.53
C VAL A 100 -3.67 -4.55 -3.84
N LYS A 101 -2.37 -4.19 -3.83
CA LYS A 101 -1.65 -3.74 -5.03
C LYS A 101 -1.51 -4.86 -6.07
N ASP A 102 -1.18 -6.08 -5.63
CA ASP A 102 -0.97 -7.23 -6.51
C ASP A 102 -2.30 -7.64 -7.17
N LEU A 103 -3.43 -7.38 -6.52
CA LEU A 103 -4.78 -7.52 -7.09
C LEU A 103 -5.18 -6.42 -8.09
N GLY A 104 -4.31 -5.44 -8.35
CA GLY A 104 -4.62 -4.30 -9.22
C GLY A 104 -5.63 -3.32 -8.61
N LEU A 105 -5.98 -3.46 -7.33
CA LEU A 105 -6.88 -2.52 -6.66
C LEU A 105 -6.16 -1.19 -6.44
N PRO A 106 -6.78 -0.05 -6.78
CA PRO A 106 -6.12 1.24 -6.74
C PRO A 106 -5.79 1.65 -5.30
N VAL A 107 -4.52 1.59 -4.93
CA VAL A 107 -4.05 2.19 -3.67
C VAL A 107 -3.69 3.65 -3.92
N LYS A 108 -4.43 4.58 -3.30
CA LYS A 108 -4.13 6.01 -3.37
C LYS A 108 -2.71 6.27 -2.85
N LYS A 109 -1.82 6.70 -3.75
CA LYS A 109 -0.47 7.14 -3.39
C LYS A 109 -0.52 8.64 -3.14
N ASN A 110 -0.30 9.04 -1.88
CA ASN A 110 -0.06 10.44 -1.60
C ASN A 110 1.37 10.77 -2.01
N HIS A 111 1.53 11.72 -2.93
CA HIS A 111 2.85 12.22 -3.29
C HIS A 111 3.42 13.01 -2.11
N VAL A 112 4.71 12.82 -1.85
CA VAL A 112 5.45 13.53 -0.81
C VAL A 112 6.58 14.30 -1.47
N CYS A 113 6.83 15.50 -0.98
CA CYS A 113 8.04 16.24 -1.27
C CYS A 113 9.28 15.38 -1.04
N LYS A 114 10.25 15.39 -1.97
CA LYS A 114 11.51 14.63 -1.82
C LYS A 114 12.25 15.01 -0.54
N ASN A 115 12.13 16.28 -0.13
CA ASN A 115 12.70 16.82 1.10
C ASN A 115 11.78 16.64 2.32
N GLY A 116 10.68 15.88 2.20
CA GLY A 116 9.71 15.65 3.28
C GLY A 116 8.90 16.89 3.68
N CYS A 117 8.99 17.98 2.91
CA CYS A 117 8.47 19.29 3.27
C CYS A 117 6.94 19.43 3.23
N MET A 118 6.25 18.62 2.42
CA MET A 118 4.78 18.56 2.36
C MET A 118 4.28 17.24 1.75
N LEU A 119 3.01 16.95 2.03
CA LEU A 119 2.21 15.89 1.42
C LEU A 119 1.17 16.51 0.47
N TYR A 120 0.96 15.88 -0.68
CA TYR A 120 -0.11 16.24 -1.62
C TYR A 120 -1.40 15.59 -1.16
N TRP A 121 -2.29 16.40 -0.57
CA TRP A 121 -3.55 15.94 -0.02
C TRP A 121 -4.62 17.03 -0.13
N LYS A 122 -5.86 16.64 -0.46
CA LYS A 122 -7.01 17.52 -0.68
C LYS A 122 -6.69 18.66 -1.66
N ASP A 123 -6.73 19.91 -1.19
CA ASP A 123 -6.59 21.13 -1.99
C ASP A 123 -5.21 21.26 -2.65
N ASP A 124 -4.24 20.47 -2.17
CA ASP A 124 -2.87 20.49 -2.64
C ASP A 124 -2.61 19.47 -3.75
N VAL A 125 -3.63 18.71 -4.18
CA VAL A 125 -3.49 17.61 -5.15
C VAL A 125 -2.99 18.05 -6.52
N ASP A 126 -3.28 19.28 -6.93
CA ASP A 126 -2.97 19.81 -8.27
C ASP A 126 -1.74 20.73 -8.30
N LEU A 127 -1.03 20.88 -7.17
CA LEU A 127 0.16 21.73 -7.16
C LEU A 127 1.29 21.15 -8.02
N GLU A 128 1.93 22.01 -8.80
CA GLU A 128 3.11 21.65 -9.61
C GLU A 128 4.43 21.89 -8.85
N TYR A 129 4.38 22.72 -7.81
CA TYR A 129 5.53 23.13 -6.99
C TYR A 129 5.23 22.93 -5.51
N TYR A 130 6.25 22.60 -4.71
CA TYR A 130 6.09 22.44 -3.28
C TYR A 130 5.94 23.81 -2.58
N LYS A 131 4.92 23.99 -1.74
CA LYS A 131 4.65 25.24 -0.99
C LYS A 131 5.82 25.73 -0.13
N PHE A 132 6.61 24.81 0.43
CA PHE A 132 7.62 25.15 1.43
C PHE A 132 9.06 25.18 0.90
N CYS A 133 9.40 24.35 -0.09
CA CYS A 133 10.75 24.36 -0.66
C CYS A 133 10.81 24.86 -2.10
N GLY A 134 9.67 25.06 -2.77
CA GLY A 134 9.62 25.58 -4.14
C GLY A 134 10.07 24.61 -5.23
N ASP A 135 10.58 23.42 -4.89
CA ASP A 135 11.00 22.47 -5.93
C ASP A 135 9.80 21.96 -6.75
N GLY A 136 10.08 21.61 -8.01
CA GLY A 136 9.12 20.99 -8.90
C GLY A 136 8.70 19.60 -8.41
N ARG A 137 7.40 19.32 -8.46
CA ARG A 137 6.81 18.02 -8.11
C ARG A 137 7.33 16.89 -9.01
N TYR A 138 7.46 17.17 -10.30
CA TYR A 138 7.94 16.25 -11.33
C TYR A 138 9.40 16.56 -11.68
N LYS A 139 10.16 15.54 -12.09
CA LYS A 139 11.48 15.80 -12.70
C LYS A 139 11.23 16.39 -14.09
N SER A 140 11.92 17.47 -14.42
CA SER A 140 12.01 17.96 -15.80
C SER A 140 12.63 16.84 -16.65
N SER A 141 11.95 16.47 -17.74
CA SER A 141 12.43 15.49 -18.73
C SER A 141 13.67 15.98 -19.46
#